data_AF-A0A8H7BPC6-F1
#
_entry.id   AF-A0A8H7BPC6-F1
#
_cell.length_a   1.000
_cell.length_b   1.000
_cell.length_c   1.000
_cell.angle_alpha   90.00
_cell.angle_beta   90.00
_cell.angle_gamma   90.00
#
_symmetry.space_group_name_H-M   'P 1'
#
loop_
_entity.id
_entity.type
_entity.pdbx_description
1 polymer ?
#
loop_
_entity_poly.entity_id
_entity_poly.type
_entity_poly.pdbx_seq_one_letter_code
_entity_poly.pdbx_strand_id
1 'polypeptide(L)'
;MYPQPAYPQTSPNRVSPQSDQTQLPATDRCNAICGPLLRYIGIDYDKALWRGSCLVVSTDQDPAAACLQLELQSEDGDIHSIEVQGELLDSFRNQYHFWRFELQLPLLHESQKVTYWMRTGKTFSFHLAPINQSMRFLFYSCNGFSDIPQAIKNTFGHNTAPLWVDVLDRHEVIPFHVMIGGGDQLYQDALIHKDFMKPWRDEKNPRKRIATQLSQPAREGFEEFYFWNYIRNFGFEDNPIVAKAFASIPSINMWDDHVVLFANASRFYLLFQHHTTIKLAQTHGLIKGVLPTCQHIVTTLGPEIGFVALDGRGERTKYDICRPKSYDIIFDAMYHLPQSIKHVLLVTGVPIVYPRLTLFERVMESAANFNLATLAGKTGALGNVVSGQLNKWNGDPELLDDMNDRRQIRSTISFFCLM
;
A
#
# COMPACT_ATOMS: atom_id res chain seq x y z
N MET A 1 15.79 17.50 39.98
CA MET A 1 15.18 16.40 40.74
C MET A 1 13.83 16.92 41.22
N TYR A 2 12.75 16.56 40.53
CA TYR A 2 11.37 16.86 40.93
C TYR A 2 10.67 15.52 41.19
N PRO A 3 9.90 15.38 42.27
CA PRO A 3 9.26 14.10 42.63
C PRO A 3 8.02 13.84 41.77
N GLN A 4 7.87 12.59 41.33
CA GLN A 4 6.66 12.07 40.69
C GLN A 4 5.53 11.92 41.73
N PRO A 5 4.28 12.29 41.42
CA PRO A 5 3.15 12.02 42.30
C PRO A 5 2.72 10.54 42.22
N ALA A 6 2.46 9.93 43.38
CA ALA A 6 1.94 8.58 43.51
C ALA A 6 0.43 8.55 43.21
N TYR A 7 0.00 7.65 42.33
CA TYR A 7 -1.42 7.39 42.08
C TYR A 7 -1.96 6.33 43.06
N PRO A 8 -3.16 6.52 43.66
CA PRO A 8 -3.77 5.50 44.51
C PRO A 8 -4.32 4.34 43.69
N GLN A 9 -4.03 3.11 44.12
CA GLN A 9 -4.72 1.91 43.66
C GLN A 9 -6.07 1.80 44.37
N THR A 10 -7.16 2.12 43.66
CA THR A 10 -8.51 1.74 44.05
C THR A 10 -9.25 1.20 42.84
N SER A 11 -9.47 -0.11 42.83
CA SER A 11 -10.26 -0.84 41.85
C SER A 11 -11.75 -0.51 42.00
N PRO A 12 -12.46 -0.03 40.97
CA PRO A 12 -13.91 -0.11 40.93
C PRO A 12 -14.32 -1.42 40.27
N ASN A 13 -15.09 -2.24 40.98
CA ASN A 13 -15.81 -3.38 40.41
C ASN A 13 -16.66 -2.90 39.23
N ARG A 14 -16.20 -3.16 38.00
CA ARG A 14 -16.98 -2.93 36.78
C ARG A 14 -17.77 -4.20 36.50
N VAL A 15 -19.07 -4.14 36.76
CA VAL A 15 -20.04 -5.12 36.26
C VAL A 15 -19.99 -5.09 34.73
N SER A 16 -19.56 -6.18 34.12
CA SER A 16 -19.56 -6.39 32.68
C SER A 16 -21.00 -6.46 32.18
N PRO A 17 -21.41 -5.69 31.17
CA PRO A 17 -22.61 -6.03 30.42
C PRO A 17 -22.29 -7.30 29.61
N GLN A 18 -22.98 -8.39 29.91
CA GLN A 18 -23.02 -9.56 29.02
C GLN A 18 -23.69 -9.11 27.71
N SER A 19 -22.89 -8.91 26.68
CA SER A 19 -23.40 -8.92 25.31
C SER A 19 -23.66 -10.37 24.91
N ASP A 20 -24.91 -10.72 24.67
CA ASP A 20 -25.30 -11.95 23.97
C ASP A 20 -24.65 -11.95 22.58
N GLN A 21 -23.46 -12.55 22.48
CA GLN A 21 -22.90 -12.96 21.21
C GLN A 21 -23.41 -14.38 20.95
N THR A 22 -24.47 -14.50 20.16
CA THR A 22 -24.83 -15.75 19.50
C THR A 22 -23.64 -16.17 18.63
N GLN A 23 -22.78 -17.04 19.16
CA GLN A 23 -21.67 -17.61 18.41
C GLN A 23 -22.23 -18.51 17.31
N LEU A 24 -22.07 -18.07 16.06
CA LEU A 24 -22.28 -18.92 14.88
C LEU A 24 -21.44 -20.21 15.01
N PRO A 25 -21.98 -21.39 14.63
CA PRO A 25 -21.28 -22.66 14.71
C PRO A 25 -19.92 -22.60 13.98
N ALA A 26 -18.92 -23.33 14.49
CA ALA A 26 -17.56 -23.32 13.95
C ALA A 26 -17.45 -23.75 12.47
N THR A 27 -18.44 -24.47 11.94
CA THR A 27 -18.52 -24.94 10.55
C THR A 27 -19.00 -23.87 9.56
N ASP A 28 -19.47 -22.71 10.05
CA ASP A 28 -19.97 -21.61 9.23
C ASP A 28 -18.94 -20.49 9.05
N ARG A 29 -17.70 -20.62 9.55
CA ARG A 29 -16.74 -19.52 9.50
C ARG A 29 -16.02 -19.50 8.16
N CYS A 30 -16.01 -18.33 7.51
CA CYS A 30 -15.12 -18.13 6.36
C CYS A 30 -13.66 -18.16 6.83
N ASN A 31 -12.83 -18.97 6.18
CA ASN A 31 -11.40 -19.14 6.44
C ASN A 31 -10.59 -18.04 5.72
N ALA A 32 -10.77 -16.80 6.14
CA ALA A 32 -10.03 -15.66 5.62
C ALA A 32 -8.56 -15.68 6.13
N ILE A 33 -7.61 -15.63 5.20
CA ILE A 33 -6.16 -15.57 5.49
C ILE A 33 -5.59 -14.16 5.32
N CYS A 34 -6.28 -13.27 4.60
CA CYS A 34 -5.91 -11.86 4.45
C CYS A 34 -7.15 -11.00 4.20
N GLY A 35 -7.08 -9.74 4.65
CA GLY A 35 -8.21 -8.81 4.64
C GLY A 35 -9.15 -8.99 5.84
N PRO A 36 -10.29 -8.27 5.84
CA PRO A 36 -10.79 -7.42 4.76
C PRO A 36 -9.90 -6.21 4.48
N LEU A 37 -9.62 -5.95 3.20
CA LEU A 37 -8.91 -4.76 2.75
C LEU A 37 -9.91 -3.81 2.09
N LEU A 38 -9.97 -2.56 2.51
CA LEU A 38 -10.87 -1.55 1.93
C LEU A 38 -10.13 -0.70 0.89
N ARG A 39 -10.79 -0.47 -0.24
CA ARG A 39 -10.35 0.43 -1.30
C ARG A 39 -11.42 1.48 -1.59
N TYR A 40 -10.98 2.72 -1.74
CA TYR A 40 -11.78 3.80 -2.26
C TYR A 40 -11.58 3.93 -3.78
N ILE A 41 -12.67 4.13 -4.53
CA ILE A 41 -12.65 4.31 -5.98
C ILE A 41 -13.00 5.74 -6.35
N GLY A 42 -14.08 6.29 -5.79
CA GLY A 42 -14.52 7.65 -6.11
C GLY A 42 -15.92 7.98 -5.61
N ILE A 43 -16.41 9.16 -5.95
CA ILE A 43 -17.79 9.58 -5.73
C ILE A 43 -18.48 9.79 -7.07
N ASP A 44 -19.66 9.20 -7.23
CA ASP A 44 -20.62 9.54 -8.29
C ASP A 44 -21.53 10.64 -7.73
N TYR A 45 -21.23 11.90 -8.06
CA TYR A 45 -21.96 13.06 -7.54
C TYR A 45 -23.38 13.16 -8.08
N ASP A 46 -23.62 12.67 -9.30
CA ASP A 46 -24.95 12.72 -9.92
C ASP A 46 -25.93 11.79 -9.19
N LYS A 47 -25.43 10.66 -8.68
CA LYS A 47 -26.22 9.69 -7.91
C LYS A 47 -26.05 9.79 -6.40
N ALA A 48 -25.19 10.69 -5.92
CA ALA A 48 -24.79 10.77 -4.53
C ALA A 48 -24.28 9.41 -3.98
N LEU A 49 -23.42 8.71 -4.73
CA LEU A 49 -22.89 7.40 -4.33
C LEU A 49 -21.40 7.44 -4.06
N TRP A 50 -21.01 6.95 -2.89
CA TRP A 50 -19.63 6.54 -2.60
C TRP A 50 -19.34 5.20 -3.24
N ARG A 51 -18.25 5.12 -4.02
CA ARG A 51 -17.81 3.90 -4.70
C ARG A 51 -16.51 3.39 -4.08
N GLY A 52 -16.51 2.11 -3.72
CA GLY A 52 -15.35 1.42 -3.20
C GLY A 52 -15.42 -0.09 -3.40
N SER A 53 -14.49 -0.80 -2.79
CA SER A 53 -14.55 -2.26 -2.72
C SER A 53 -13.88 -2.79 -1.47
N CYS A 54 -14.29 -3.98 -1.06
CA CYS A 54 -13.61 -4.78 -0.05
C CYS A 54 -13.01 -6.03 -0.70
N LEU A 55 -11.80 -6.42 -0.29
CA LEU A 55 -11.15 -7.66 -0.75
C LEU A 55 -10.86 -8.57 0.44
N VAL A 56 -11.17 -9.85 0.28
CA VAL A 56 -10.75 -10.92 1.18
C VAL A 56 -10.08 -12.04 0.41
N VAL A 57 -9.01 -12.59 0.97
CA VAL A 57 -8.39 -13.82 0.48
C VAL A 57 -8.74 -14.94 1.44
N SER A 58 -9.38 -15.99 0.94
CA SER A 58 -9.80 -17.15 1.75
C SER A 58 -9.43 -18.46 1.08
N THR A 59 -9.40 -19.54 1.88
CA THR A 59 -9.30 -20.91 1.34
C THR A 59 -10.63 -21.49 0.88
N ASP A 60 -11.74 -20.81 1.21
CA ASP A 60 -13.07 -21.28 0.85
C ASP A 60 -13.37 -21.00 -0.63
N GLN A 61 -14.02 -21.97 -1.27
CA GLN A 61 -14.49 -21.87 -2.65
C GLN A 61 -15.95 -21.44 -2.75
N ASP A 62 -16.71 -21.51 -1.65
CA ASP A 62 -18.13 -21.22 -1.64
C ASP A 62 -18.40 -19.71 -1.66
N PRO A 63 -19.05 -19.16 -2.72
CA PRO A 63 -19.48 -17.77 -2.74
C PRO A 63 -20.38 -17.38 -1.56
N ALA A 64 -21.16 -18.31 -1.01
CA ALA A 64 -22.04 -18.04 0.13
C ALA A 64 -21.27 -17.81 1.46
N ALA A 65 -20.02 -18.30 1.54
CA ALA A 65 -19.10 -17.96 2.63
C ALA A 65 -18.50 -16.55 2.44
N ALA A 66 -18.45 -16.08 1.19
CA ALA A 66 -18.03 -14.74 0.79
C ALA A 66 -19.26 -13.81 0.65
N CYS A 67 -20.04 -13.66 1.73
CA CYS A 67 -21.08 -12.64 1.85
C CYS A 67 -20.64 -11.57 2.87
N LEU A 68 -20.78 -10.30 2.49
CA LEU A 68 -20.46 -9.14 3.30
C LEU A 68 -21.75 -8.45 3.73
N GLN A 69 -21.96 -8.34 5.04
CA GLN A 69 -23.08 -7.62 5.62
C GLN A 69 -22.57 -6.26 6.11
N LEU A 70 -23.32 -5.20 5.81
CA LEU A 70 -22.98 -3.86 6.26
C LEU A 70 -24.21 -3.08 6.72
N GLU A 71 -23.99 -2.24 7.71
CA GLU A 71 -24.95 -1.30 8.28
C GLU A 71 -24.39 0.10 8.14
N LEU A 72 -25.15 0.95 7.45
CA LEU A 72 -24.86 2.36 7.28
C LEU A 72 -25.67 3.15 8.32
N GLN A 73 -24.97 3.77 9.26
CA GLN A 73 -25.57 4.59 10.32
C GLN A 73 -25.37 6.08 10.02
N SER A 74 -26.45 6.84 9.99
CA SER A 74 -26.44 8.32 9.92
C SER A 74 -26.22 8.98 11.29
N GLU A 75 -25.98 10.30 11.35
CA GLU A 75 -25.86 11.00 12.65
C GLU A 75 -27.21 11.02 13.39
N ASP A 76 -28.32 11.11 12.66
CA ASP A 76 -29.69 11.02 13.21
C ASP A 76 -30.06 9.61 13.73
N GLY A 77 -29.21 8.61 13.50
CA GLY A 77 -29.36 7.25 14.03
C GLY A 77 -30.15 6.29 13.14
N ASP A 78 -30.50 6.69 11.93
CA ASP A 78 -31.09 5.80 10.93
C ASP A 78 -30.06 4.74 10.50
N ILE A 79 -30.50 3.48 10.47
CA ILE A 79 -29.66 2.34 10.09
C ILE A 79 -30.21 1.72 8.80
N HIS A 80 -29.37 1.66 7.78
CA HIS A 80 -29.66 0.95 6.54
C HIS A 80 -28.75 -0.26 6.38
N SER A 81 -29.33 -1.47 6.40
CA SER A 81 -28.62 -2.73 6.19
C SER A 81 -28.53 -3.07 4.71
N ILE A 82 -27.34 -3.46 4.26
CA ILE A 82 -27.05 -3.85 2.88
C ILE A 82 -26.28 -5.18 2.92
N GLU A 83 -26.69 -6.11 2.05
CA GLU A 83 -25.98 -7.35 1.81
C GLU A 83 -25.27 -7.28 0.45
N VAL A 84 -23.98 -7.60 0.44
CA VAL A 84 -23.14 -7.59 -0.77
C VAL A 84 -22.58 -8.98 -1.00
N GLN A 85 -22.87 -9.54 -2.17
CA GLN A 85 -22.30 -10.82 -2.60
C GLN A 85 -20.89 -10.62 -3.13
N GLY A 86 -19.99 -11.54 -2.76
CA GLY A 86 -18.62 -11.57 -3.27
C GLY A 86 -18.56 -12.12 -4.68
N GLU A 87 -17.74 -11.50 -5.53
CA GLU A 87 -17.33 -12.04 -6.82
C GLU A 87 -15.93 -12.65 -6.72
N LEU A 88 -15.73 -13.82 -7.35
CA LEU A 88 -14.42 -14.42 -7.45
C LEU A 88 -13.59 -13.65 -8.49
N LEU A 89 -12.59 -12.91 -8.02
CA LEU A 89 -11.76 -12.05 -8.85
C LEU A 89 -10.59 -12.82 -9.48
N ASP A 90 -9.93 -13.68 -8.70
CA ASP A 90 -8.79 -14.51 -9.11
C ASP A 90 -8.59 -15.66 -8.11
N SER A 91 -7.76 -16.65 -8.46
CA SER A 91 -7.29 -17.71 -7.57
C SER A 91 -5.77 -17.90 -7.66
N PHE A 92 -5.15 -18.20 -6.52
CA PHE A 92 -3.76 -18.63 -6.46
C PHE A 92 -3.70 -20.12 -6.15
N ARG A 93 -3.10 -20.89 -7.07
CA ARG A 93 -2.94 -22.35 -7.02
C ARG A 93 -4.25 -23.13 -6.78
N ASN A 94 -5.42 -22.55 -7.13
CA ASN A 94 -6.76 -23.08 -6.85
C ASN A 94 -7.01 -23.41 -5.35
N GLN A 95 -6.21 -22.82 -4.47
CA GLN A 95 -6.27 -23.01 -3.03
C GLN A 95 -6.70 -21.73 -2.32
N TYR A 96 -6.29 -20.58 -2.85
CA TYR A 96 -6.57 -19.28 -2.27
C TYR A 96 -7.38 -18.45 -3.25
N HIS A 97 -8.53 -17.95 -2.81
CA HIS A 97 -9.53 -17.30 -3.64
C HIS A 97 -9.64 -15.84 -3.24
N PHE A 98 -9.55 -14.95 -4.22
CA PHE A 98 -9.67 -13.51 -4.05
C PHE A 98 -11.13 -13.11 -4.26
N TRP A 99 -11.82 -12.82 -3.17
CA TRP A 99 -13.21 -12.39 -3.19
C TRP A 99 -13.27 -10.87 -3.12
N ARG A 100 -13.84 -10.26 -4.17
CA ARG A 100 -14.12 -8.82 -4.22
C ARG A 100 -15.59 -8.57 -3.88
N PHE A 101 -15.83 -7.54 -3.09
CA PHE A 101 -17.15 -7.02 -2.77
C PHE A 101 -17.24 -5.59 -3.29
N GLU A 102 -18.13 -5.35 -4.24
CA GLU A 102 -18.36 -4.00 -4.74
C GLU A 102 -19.23 -3.20 -3.77
N LEU A 103 -18.76 -2.02 -3.39
CA LEU A 103 -19.46 -1.14 -2.46
C LEU A 103 -19.96 0.09 -3.21
N GLN A 104 -21.28 0.27 -3.26
CA GLN A 104 -21.94 1.48 -3.72
C GLN A 104 -22.87 1.96 -2.61
N LEU A 105 -22.43 2.96 -1.87
CA LEU A 105 -23.10 3.41 -0.64
C LEU A 105 -23.67 4.82 -0.84
N PRO A 106 -24.92 5.11 -0.44
CA PRO A 106 -25.48 6.44 -0.54
C PRO A 106 -24.76 7.40 0.41
N LEU A 107 -24.33 8.55 -0.14
CA LEU A 107 -23.77 9.66 0.63
C LEU A 107 -24.88 10.62 1.03
N LEU A 108 -24.85 11.01 2.30
CA LEU A 108 -25.77 11.98 2.89
C LEU A 108 -25.09 13.35 3.06
N HIS A 109 -25.85 14.33 3.54
CA HIS A 109 -25.35 15.66 3.92
C HIS A 109 -24.75 15.70 5.34
N GLU A 110 -24.64 14.55 5.98
CA GLU A 110 -24.12 14.32 7.33
C GLU A 110 -23.08 13.20 7.30
N SER A 111 -22.28 13.06 8.37
CA SER A 111 -21.25 12.01 8.42
C SER A 111 -21.92 10.65 8.62
N GLN A 112 -21.35 9.60 8.03
CA GLN A 112 -21.90 8.26 8.18
C GLN A 112 -20.83 7.29 8.68
N LYS A 113 -21.24 6.35 9.53
CA LYS A 113 -20.41 5.21 9.96
C LYS A 113 -20.94 3.95 9.30
N VAL A 114 -20.07 3.25 8.57
CA VAL A 114 -20.36 1.94 8.01
C VAL A 114 -19.78 0.90 8.94
N THR A 115 -20.62 0.07 9.53
CA THR A 115 -20.19 -1.12 10.28
C THR A 115 -20.41 -2.33 9.40
N TYR A 116 -19.41 -3.22 9.31
CA TYR A 116 -19.51 -4.38 8.44
C TYR A 116 -18.88 -5.61 9.06
N TRP A 117 -19.37 -6.77 8.66
CA TRP A 117 -18.86 -8.06 9.10
C TRP A 117 -19.06 -9.10 8.02
N MET A 118 -18.29 -10.16 8.13
CA MET A 118 -18.44 -11.35 7.30
C MET A 118 -18.77 -12.52 8.21
N ARG A 119 -19.10 -13.66 7.60
CA ARG A 119 -19.29 -14.93 8.34
C ARG A 119 -18.04 -15.40 9.12
N THR A 120 -16.89 -14.73 8.92
CA THR A 120 -15.65 -14.88 9.71
C THR A 120 -15.83 -14.54 11.20
N GLY A 121 -16.83 -13.73 11.55
CA GLY A 121 -17.16 -13.33 12.93
C GLY A 121 -16.42 -12.09 13.44
N LYS A 122 -15.56 -11.44 12.62
CA LYS A 122 -14.96 -10.14 12.96
C LYS A 122 -15.81 -9.01 12.39
N THR A 123 -16.01 -7.97 13.20
CA THR A 123 -16.70 -6.74 12.83
C THR A 123 -15.70 -5.60 12.73
N PHE A 124 -15.84 -4.79 11.68
CA PHE A 124 -15.04 -3.61 11.43
C PHE A 124 -15.95 -2.42 11.11
N SER A 125 -15.39 -1.22 11.11
CA SER A 125 -16.12 -0.05 10.68
C SER A 125 -15.22 0.95 9.99
N PHE A 126 -15.79 1.73 9.07
CA PHE A 126 -15.15 2.87 8.42
C PHE A 126 -16.12 4.04 8.30
N HIS A 127 -15.62 5.20 7.88
CA HIS A 127 -16.38 6.45 7.89
C HIS A 127 -16.51 7.05 6.49
N LEU A 128 -17.70 7.56 6.17
CA LEU A 128 -17.97 8.33 4.95
C LEU A 128 -18.08 9.81 5.30
N ALA A 129 -17.48 10.66 4.47
CA ALA A 129 -17.65 12.11 4.56
C ALA A 129 -19.00 12.52 3.97
N PRO A 130 -19.64 13.58 4.49
CA PRO A 130 -20.78 14.21 3.84
C PRO A 130 -20.49 14.54 2.37
N ILE A 131 -21.50 14.45 1.49
CA ILE A 131 -21.34 14.72 0.05
C ILE A 131 -20.81 16.13 -0.26
N ASN A 132 -21.12 17.09 0.61
CA ASN A 132 -20.75 18.49 0.52
C ASN A 132 -19.45 18.84 1.28
N GLN A 133 -18.73 17.85 1.82
CA GLN A 133 -17.50 18.07 2.58
C GLN A 133 -16.32 17.31 1.97
N SER A 134 -15.16 17.97 1.89
CA SER A 134 -13.90 17.30 1.52
C SER A 134 -13.47 16.28 2.56
N MET A 135 -12.89 15.19 2.09
CA MET A 135 -12.45 14.10 2.96
C MET A 135 -11.24 14.51 3.80
N ARG A 136 -11.26 14.19 5.09
CA ARG A 136 -10.04 13.99 5.89
C ARG A 136 -9.30 12.76 5.39
N PHE A 137 -8.02 12.90 5.04
CA PHE A 137 -7.19 11.81 4.55
C PHE A 137 -5.84 11.75 5.28
N LEU A 138 -5.27 10.54 5.32
CA LEU A 138 -3.91 10.24 5.76
C LEU A 138 -3.04 9.99 4.52
N PHE A 139 -1.78 10.41 4.54
CA PHE A 139 -0.79 10.02 3.54
C PHE A 139 0.30 9.14 4.18
N TYR A 140 0.72 8.09 3.49
CA TYR A 140 1.84 7.25 3.90
C TYR A 140 2.60 6.69 2.68
N SER A 141 3.87 6.38 2.87
CA SER A 141 4.74 5.70 1.90
C SER A 141 5.88 4.99 2.64
N CYS A 142 6.69 4.20 1.94
CA CYS A 142 7.91 3.57 2.47
C CYS A 142 7.65 2.76 3.76
N ASN A 143 6.57 1.97 3.74
CA ASN A 143 6.09 1.19 4.88
C ASN A 143 6.78 -0.18 5.03
N GLY A 144 7.74 -0.48 4.16
CA GLY A 144 8.50 -1.73 4.20
C GLY A 144 9.62 -1.72 5.26
N PHE A 145 9.91 -2.90 5.79
CA PHE A 145 11.01 -3.17 6.73
C PHE A 145 11.89 -4.32 6.20
N SER A 146 12.50 -4.15 5.03
CA SER A 146 13.50 -5.09 4.50
C SER A 146 14.92 -4.64 4.88
N ASP A 147 15.79 -5.62 5.16
CA ASP A 147 17.25 -5.45 5.31
C ASP A 147 17.78 -4.52 6.41
N ILE A 148 16.94 -4.12 7.37
CA ILE A 148 17.40 -3.46 8.59
C ILE A 148 18.12 -4.47 9.51
N PRO A 149 19.37 -4.20 9.94
CA PRO A 149 20.08 -5.04 10.89
C PRO A 149 19.27 -5.28 12.16
N GLN A 150 19.28 -6.52 12.67
CA GLN A 150 18.51 -6.88 13.88
C GLN A 150 18.86 -5.98 15.07
N ALA A 151 20.11 -5.53 15.18
CA ALA A 151 20.53 -4.58 16.22
C ALA A 151 19.74 -3.26 16.17
N ILE A 152 19.49 -2.71 14.97
CA ILE A 152 18.67 -1.51 14.78
C ILE A 152 17.20 -1.82 15.04
N LYS A 153 16.70 -2.98 14.59
CA LYS A 153 15.32 -3.42 14.91
C LYS A 153 15.09 -3.45 16.42
N ASN A 154 16.06 -3.96 17.18
CA ASN A 154 15.99 -4.02 18.63
C ASN A 154 15.97 -2.63 19.29
N THR A 155 16.49 -1.57 18.66
CA THR A 155 16.42 -0.19 19.20
C THR A 155 15.01 0.39 19.18
N PHE A 156 14.13 -0.08 18.29
CA PHE A 156 12.72 0.30 18.27
C PHE A 156 11.90 -0.37 19.39
N GLY A 157 12.55 -1.23 20.19
CA GLY A 157 11.93 -1.93 21.31
C GLY A 157 10.97 -3.03 20.87
N HIS A 158 9.95 -3.29 21.68
CA HIS A 158 8.91 -4.29 21.43
C HIS A 158 7.68 -3.71 20.71
N ASN A 159 7.75 -2.45 20.26
CA ASN A 159 6.61 -1.78 19.64
C ASN A 159 6.43 -2.28 18.21
N THR A 160 5.39 -3.07 17.99
CA THR A 160 4.98 -3.49 16.64
C THR A 160 4.27 -2.33 15.95
N ALA A 161 4.73 -1.95 14.77
CA ALA A 161 4.10 -0.93 13.89
C ALA A 161 3.65 0.37 14.61
N PRO A 162 4.53 1.06 15.37
CA PRO A 162 4.15 2.17 16.25
C PRO A 162 3.43 3.32 15.52
N LEU A 163 3.86 3.68 14.31
CA LEU A 163 3.19 4.74 13.53
C LEU A 163 1.77 4.35 13.12
N TRP A 164 1.50 3.05 12.91
CA TRP A 164 0.15 2.58 12.62
C TRP A 164 -0.74 2.54 13.86
N VAL A 165 -0.17 2.34 15.04
CA VAL A 165 -0.88 2.54 16.31
C VAL A 165 -1.32 4.00 16.41
N ASP A 166 -0.42 4.95 16.18
CA ASP A 166 -0.76 6.38 16.20
C ASP A 166 -1.85 6.75 15.18
N VAL A 167 -1.81 6.14 13.98
CA VAL A 167 -2.86 6.31 12.95
C VAL A 167 -4.21 5.82 13.45
N LEU A 168 -4.26 4.64 14.06
CA LEU A 168 -5.51 4.06 14.57
C LEU A 168 -6.07 4.85 15.75
N ASP A 169 -5.20 5.26 16.69
CA ASP A 169 -5.58 6.10 17.82
C ASP A 169 -6.13 7.45 17.34
N ARG A 170 -5.52 8.06 16.33
CA ARG A 170 -6.04 9.29 15.72
C ARG A 170 -7.36 9.05 15.01
N HIS A 171 -7.50 7.95 14.29
CA HIS A 171 -8.71 7.60 13.55
C HIS A 171 -9.91 7.38 14.50
N GLU A 172 -9.68 6.87 15.71
CA GLU A 172 -10.73 6.71 16.72
C GLU A 172 -11.30 8.05 17.21
N VAL A 173 -10.46 9.09 17.31
CA VAL A 173 -10.88 10.42 17.79
C VAL A 173 -11.38 11.29 16.64
N ILE A 174 -10.69 11.31 15.51
CA ILE A 174 -11.01 12.11 14.32
C ILE A 174 -10.90 11.20 13.09
N PRO A 175 -12.01 10.60 12.63
CA PRO A 175 -11.94 9.58 11.58
C PRO A 175 -11.39 10.12 10.26
N PHE A 176 -10.37 9.45 9.75
CA PHE A 176 -9.97 9.54 8.34
C PHE A 176 -11.01 8.84 7.46
N HIS A 177 -11.35 9.42 6.31
CA HIS A 177 -12.25 8.77 5.34
C HIS A 177 -11.48 7.96 4.32
N VAL A 178 -10.21 8.29 4.09
CA VAL A 178 -9.35 7.62 3.10
C VAL A 178 -7.88 7.72 3.48
N MET A 179 -7.11 6.68 3.19
CA MET A 179 -5.65 6.68 3.24
C MET A 179 -5.07 6.68 1.83
N ILE A 180 -4.03 7.47 1.64
CA ILE A 180 -3.33 7.63 0.37
C ILE A 180 -1.94 6.99 0.51
N GLY A 181 -1.75 5.87 -0.17
CA GLY A 181 -0.46 5.22 -0.30
C GLY A 181 0.33 5.81 -1.47
N GLY A 182 1.40 6.55 -1.17
CA GLY A 182 2.23 7.25 -2.16
C GLY A 182 3.26 6.38 -2.90
N GLY A 183 3.34 5.09 -2.59
CA GLY A 183 4.41 4.21 -3.02
C GLY A 183 4.88 3.34 -1.87
N ASP A 184 5.49 2.21 -2.17
CA ASP A 184 6.17 1.37 -1.17
C ASP A 184 5.33 0.99 0.05
N GLN A 185 4.08 0.57 -0.18
CA GLN A 185 3.23 0.07 0.91
C GLN A 185 3.84 -1.19 1.58
N LEU A 186 4.70 -1.90 0.85
CA LEU A 186 5.57 -2.98 1.30
C LEU A 186 6.80 -3.04 0.40
N TYR A 187 7.85 -3.72 0.88
CA TYR A 187 9.08 -3.97 0.12
C TYR A 187 9.13 -5.42 -0.40
N GLN A 188 9.56 -5.57 -1.65
CA GLN A 188 9.74 -6.87 -2.31
C GLN A 188 11.22 -7.27 -2.45
N ASP A 189 12.14 -6.47 -1.93
CA ASP A 189 13.60 -6.60 -2.11
C ASP A 189 14.14 -7.94 -1.63
N ALA A 190 13.55 -8.50 -0.55
CA ALA A 190 13.94 -9.80 -0.01
C ALA A 190 13.81 -10.98 -1.00
N LEU A 191 13.13 -10.76 -2.13
CA LEU A 191 13.06 -11.66 -3.27
C LEU A 191 14.44 -12.02 -3.82
N ILE A 192 15.37 -11.07 -3.90
CA ILE A 192 16.71 -11.28 -4.47
C ILE A 192 17.54 -12.28 -3.66
N HIS A 193 17.17 -12.50 -2.40
CA HIS A 193 17.83 -13.42 -1.50
C HIS A 193 17.27 -14.84 -1.57
N LYS A 194 16.19 -15.08 -2.31
CA LYS A 194 15.59 -16.41 -2.45
C LYS A 194 16.43 -17.33 -3.34
N ASP A 195 16.30 -18.64 -3.09
CA ASP A 195 17.12 -19.65 -3.75
C ASP A 195 16.93 -19.69 -5.27
N PHE A 196 15.70 -19.46 -5.75
CA PHE A 196 15.43 -19.38 -7.19
C PHE A 196 16.09 -18.18 -7.88
N MET A 197 16.52 -17.16 -7.11
CA MET A 197 17.31 -16.04 -7.62
C MET A 197 18.81 -16.31 -7.68
N LYS A 198 19.29 -17.39 -7.07
CA LYS A 198 20.72 -17.74 -7.02
C LYS A 198 21.37 -17.80 -8.40
N PRO A 199 20.79 -18.44 -9.44
CA PRO A 199 21.41 -18.48 -10.76
C PRO A 199 21.62 -17.09 -11.37
N TRP A 200 20.67 -16.17 -11.16
CA TRP A 200 20.76 -14.80 -11.63
C TRP A 200 21.77 -13.98 -10.82
N ARG A 201 21.74 -14.11 -9.48
CA ARG A 201 22.64 -13.41 -8.56
C ARG A 201 24.11 -13.80 -8.75
N ASP A 202 24.36 -15.09 -8.97
CA ASP A 202 25.70 -15.66 -9.03
C ASP A 202 26.32 -15.53 -10.44
N GLU A 203 25.55 -15.14 -11.47
CA GLU A 203 26.05 -14.92 -12.84
C GLU A 203 26.97 -13.69 -12.91
N LYS A 204 28.28 -13.91 -12.98
CA LYS A 204 29.30 -12.84 -12.92
C LYS A 204 29.35 -11.96 -14.17
N ASN A 205 28.89 -12.43 -15.32
CA ASN A 205 28.89 -11.66 -16.56
C ASN A 205 27.63 -10.78 -16.64
N PRO A 206 27.74 -9.44 -16.60
CA PRO A 206 26.58 -8.56 -16.61
C PRO A 206 25.69 -8.74 -17.83
N ARG A 207 26.27 -8.98 -19.02
CA ARG A 207 25.50 -9.19 -20.25
C ARG A 207 24.69 -10.48 -20.20
N LYS A 208 25.27 -11.56 -19.64
CA LYS A 208 24.55 -12.82 -19.44
C LYS A 208 23.47 -12.67 -18.38
N ARG A 209 23.79 -12.00 -17.27
CA ARG A 209 22.83 -11.70 -16.20
C ARG A 209 21.61 -10.94 -16.74
N ILE A 210 21.84 -9.95 -17.60
CA ILE A 210 20.78 -9.16 -18.26
C ILE A 210 19.99 -9.96 -19.30
N ALA A 211 20.63 -10.94 -19.95
CA ALA A 211 20.00 -11.77 -20.97
C ALA A 211 19.37 -13.05 -20.42
N THR A 212 19.49 -13.32 -19.12
CA THR A 212 18.94 -14.53 -18.51
C THR A 212 17.41 -14.54 -18.73
N GLN A 213 16.84 -15.71 -19.01
CA GLN A 213 15.40 -15.85 -19.12
C GLN A 213 14.84 -16.39 -17.80
N LEU A 214 13.64 -15.96 -17.44
CA LEU A 214 12.91 -16.50 -16.30
C LEU A 214 12.56 -17.96 -16.54
N SER A 215 13.28 -18.87 -15.89
CA SER A 215 12.94 -20.29 -15.85
C SER A 215 11.56 -20.49 -15.20
N GLN A 216 10.87 -21.57 -15.55
CA GLN A 216 9.58 -21.89 -14.95
C GLN A 216 9.63 -21.97 -13.41
N PRO A 217 10.62 -22.63 -12.78
CA PRO A 217 10.76 -22.63 -11.32
C PRO A 217 10.99 -21.24 -10.73
N ALA A 218 11.71 -20.35 -11.43
CA ALA A 218 11.88 -18.98 -10.99
C ALA A 218 10.52 -18.26 -11.00
N ARG A 219 9.75 -18.37 -12.09
CA ARG A 219 8.40 -17.77 -12.20
C ARG A 219 7.49 -18.20 -11.06
N GLU A 220 7.46 -19.49 -10.75
CA GLU A 220 6.69 -20.05 -9.63
C GLU A 220 7.17 -19.50 -8.28
N GLY A 221 8.49 -19.43 -8.09
CA GLY A 221 9.09 -18.82 -6.90
C GLY A 221 8.77 -17.34 -6.74
N PHE A 222 8.73 -16.57 -7.84
CA PHE A 222 8.28 -15.18 -7.85
C PHE A 222 6.84 -15.07 -7.40
N GLU A 223 5.92 -15.83 -8.01
CA GLU A 223 4.49 -15.74 -7.66
C GLU A 223 4.24 -16.12 -6.20
N GLU A 224 4.89 -17.20 -5.73
CA GLU A 224 4.78 -17.63 -4.34
C GLU A 224 5.34 -16.60 -3.37
N PHE A 225 6.49 -15.99 -3.69
CA PHE A 225 7.05 -14.92 -2.89
C PHE A 225 6.10 -13.73 -2.81
N TYR A 226 5.62 -13.22 -3.95
CA TYR A 226 4.74 -12.06 -3.99
C TYR A 226 3.46 -12.32 -3.20
N PHE A 227 2.78 -13.43 -3.49
CA PHE A 227 1.55 -13.82 -2.79
C PHE A 227 1.75 -13.80 -1.27
N TRP A 228 2.71 -14.57 -0.76
CA TRP A 228 2.94 -14.66 0.68
C TRP A 228 3.45 -13.37 1.30
N ASN A 229 4.20 -12.56 0.55
CA ASN A 229 4.64 -11.26 1.05
C ASN A 229 3.46 -10.30 1.24
N TYR A 230 2.48 -10.30 0.34
CA TYR A 230 1.23 -9.56 0.51
C TYR A 230 0.41 -10.10 1.70
N ILE A 231 0.27 -11.43 1.83
CA ILE A 231 -0.42 -12.05 2.98
C ILE A 231 0.22 -11.63 4.30
N ARG A 232 1.55 -11.67 4.42
CA ARG A 232 2.24 -11.27 5.67
C ARG A 232 2.07 -9.78 5.99
N ASN A 233 2.08 -8.91 4.99
CA ASN A 233 2.02 -7.46 5.24
C ASN A 233 0.60 -6.95 5.53
N PHE A 234 -0.43 -7.60 4.96
CA PHE A 234 -1.83 -7.15 5.09
C PHE A 234 -2.74 -8.13 5.83
N GLY A 235 -2.23 -9.30 6.21
CA GLY A 235 -2.94 -10.32 6.97
C GLY A 235 -2.88 -10.09 8.48
N PHE A 236 -3.94 -10.50 9.17
CA PHE A 236 -4.04 -10.36 10.63
C PHE A 236 -3.09 -11.28 11.42
N GLU A 237 -2.58 -12.34 10.80
CA GLU A 237 -1.68 -13.30 11.46
C GLU A 237 -0.31 -12.67 11.75
N ASP A 238 0.31 -12.04 10.74
CA ASP A 238 1.66 -11.49 10.86
C ASP A 238 1.67 -9.98 11.15
N ASN A 239 0.68 -9.22 10.68
CA ASN A 239 0.66 -7.77 10.82
C ASN A 239 -0.72 -7.21 11.23
N PRO A 240 -1.21 -7.57 12.45
CA PRO A 240 -2.58 -7.26 12.88
C PRO A 240 -2.91 -5.77 12.94
N ILE A 241 -1.92 -4.91 13.20
CA ILE A 241 -2.12 -3.46 13.33
C ILE A 241 -2.35 -2.83 11.95
N VAL A 242 -1.51 -3.16 10.97
CA VAL A 242 -1.69 -2.70 9.59
C VAL A 242 -2.96 -3.32 8.99
N ALA A 243 -3.19 -4.62 9.20
CA ALA A 243 -4.41 -5.28 8.74
C ALA A 243 -5.68 -4.59 9.29
N LYS A 244 -5.68 -4.20 10.58
CA LYS A 244 -6.78 -3.42 11.17
C LYS A 244 -6.95 -2.05 10.50
N ALA A 245 -5.87 -1.34 10.19
CA ALA A 245 -5.94 -0.05 9.51
C ALA A 245 -6.59 -0.17 8.12
N PHE A 246 -6.18 -1.14 7.32
CA PHE A 246 -6.76 -1.41 5.99
C PHE A 246 -8.20 -1.95 6.05
N ALA A 247 -8.59 -2.54 7.17
CA ALA A 247 -9.97 -2.94 7.45
C ALA A 247 -10.83 -1.81 8.04
N SER A 248 -10.28 -0.64 8.34
CA SER A 248 -11.04 0.46 8.96
C SER A 248 -10.96 1.78 8.19
N ILE A 249 -10.01 1.90 7.27
CA ILE A 249 -9.81 3.11 6.48
C ILE A 249 -9.63 2.69 5.01
N PRO A 250 -10.57 3.04 4.12
CA PRO A 250 -10.43 2.80 2.68
C PRO A 250 -9.15 3.40 2.12
N SER A 251 -8.46 2.65 1.25
CA SER A 251 -7.18 3.07 0.67
C SER A 251 -7.25 3.43 -0.81
N ILE A 252 -6.39 4.35 -1.23
CA ILE A 252 -6.01 4.61 -2.62
C ILE A 252 -4.49 4.50 -2.68
N ASN A 253 -3.97 3.50 -3.40
CA ASN A 253 -2.54 3.24 -3.43
C ASN A 253 -1.99 3.35 -4.83
N MET A 254 -0.90 4.10 -4.99
CA MET A 254 -0.01 3.98 -6.14
C MET A 254 1.18 3.09 -5.79
N TRP A 255 1.67 2.32 -6.76
CA TRP A 255 2.91 1.57 -6.60
C TRP A 255 4.15 2.44 -6.86
N ASP A 256 5.29 1.92 -6.41
CA ASP A 256 6.61 2.46 -6.73
C ASP A 256 7.64 1.35 -7.03
N ASP A 257 8.93 1.65 -7.07
CA ASP A 257 9.99 0.73 -7.52
C ASP A 257 10.13 -0.53 -6.66
N HIS A 258 9.95 -0.45 -5.35
CA HIS A 258 10.03 -1.63 -4.48
C HIS A 258 8.85 -2.61 -4.67
N VAL A 259 7.89 -2.28 -5.55
CA VAL A 259 6.77 -3.13 -5.96
C VAL A 259 7.00 -3.80 -7.33
N VAL A 260 7.93 -3.30 -8.16
CA VAL A 260 8.02 -3.68 -9.58
C VAL A 260 9.29 -4.47 -9.91
N LEU A 261 9.11 -5.75 -10.24
CA LEU A 261 10.09 -6.44 -11.11
C LEU A 261 9.46 -7.19 -12.30
N PHE A 262 8.15 -7.48 -12.36
CA PHE A 262 7.59 -8.34 -13.42
C PHE A 262 6.08 -8.17 -13.66
N ALA A 263 5.56 -8.72 -14.76
CA ALA A 263 4.12 -8.92 -14.97
C ALA A 263 3.44 -9.63 -13.76
N ASN A 264 4.15 -10.57 -13.12
CA ASN A 264 3.67 -11.26 -11.91
C ASN A 264 3.55 -10.32 -10.69
N ALA A 265 4.42 -9.31 -10.59
CA ALA A 265 4.32 -8.30 -9.55
C ALA A 265 3.08 -7.42 -9.76
N SER A 266 2.79 -7.07 -11.02
CA SER A 266 1.59 -6.30 -11.37
C SER A 266 0.29 -7.05 -11.03
N ARG A 267 0.27 -8.39 -11.16
CA ARG A 267 -0.90 -9.20 -10.79
C ARG A 267 -1.26 -9.02 -9.32
N PHE A 268 -0.33 -9.30 -8.40
CA PHE A 268 -0.62 -9.22 -6.97
C PHE A 268 -0.80 -7.79 -6.47
N TYR A 269 -0.10 -6.82 -7.08
CA TYR A 269 -0.38 -5.41 -6.83
C TYR A 269 -1.83 -5.04 -7.18
N LEU A 270 -2.29 -5.37 -8.38
CA LEU A 270 -3.66 -5.09 -8.81
C LEU A 270 -4.70 -5.83 -7.96
N LEU A 271 -4.42 -7.08 -7.57
CA LEU A 271 -5.31 -7.85 -6.70
C LEU A 271 -5.42 -7.22 -5.31
N PHE A 272 -4.31 -7.12 -4.58
CA PHE A 272 -4.32 -6.74 -3.16
C PHE A 272 -4.54 -5.24 -2.93
N GLN A 273 -4.05 -4.36 -3.82
CA GLN A 273 -4.14 -2.92 -3.60
C GLN A 273 -5.23 -2.23 -4.43
N HIS A 274 -5.63 -2.82 -5.56
CA HIS A 274 -6.66 -2.26 -6.44
C HIS A 274 -7.95 -3.07 -6.52
N HIS A 275 -7.95 -4.29 -5.97
CA HIS A 275 -9.08 -5.21 -6.03
C HIS A 275 -9.53 -5.40 -7.49
N THR A 276 -8.57 -5.65 -8.37
CA THR A 276 -8.86 -5.81 -9.80
C THR A 276 -7.86 -6.73 -10.49
N THR A 277 -8.12 -7.00 -11.77
CA THR A 277 -7.18 -7.64 -12.68
C THR A 277 -6.88 -6.68 -13.84
N ILE A 278 -5.85 -6.94 -14.64
CA ILE A 278 -5.54 -6.12 -15.83
C ILE A 278 -6.76 -5.96 -16.75
N LYS A 279 -7.60 -7.00 -16.87
CA LYS A 279 -8.80 -6.98 -17.72
C LYS A 279 -9.92 -6.09 -17.15
N LEU A 280 -10.05 -6.04 -15.83
CA LEU A 280 -11.12 -5.33 -15.11
C LEU A 280 -10.67 -3.96 -14.57
N ALA A 281 -9.41 -3.59 -14.74
CA ALA A 281 -8.83 -2.38 -14.15
C ALA A 281 -9.66 -1.12 -14.49
N GLN A 282 -10.02 -0.96 -15.77
CA GLN A 282 -10.79 0.19 -16.24
C GLN A 282 -12.22 0.22 -15.68
N THR A 283 -12.89 -0.93 -15.59
CA THR A 283 -14.24 -1.02 -15.00
C THR A 283 -14.21 -0.78 -13.50
N HIS A 284 -13.10 -1.12 -12.83
CA HIS A 284 -12.88 -0.91 -11.40
C HIS A 284 -12.27 0.47 -11.06
N GLY A 285 -12.34 1.42 -12.01
CA GLY A 285 -12.04 2.84 -11.78
C GLY A 285 -10.58 3.24 -11.98
N LEU A 286 -9.76 2.42 -12.63
CA LEU A 286 -8.40 2.81 -13.03
C LEU A 286 -8.37 3.40 -14.44
N ILE A 287 -7.43 4.31 -14.67
CA ILE A 287 -7.21 4.96 -15.96
C ILE A 287 -6.00 4.30 -16.62
N LYS A 288 -6.27 3.46 -17.62
CA LYS A 288 -5.24 2.73 -18.36
C LYS A 288 -4.43 3.69 -19.25
N GLY A 289 -3.10 3.59 -19.15
CA GLY A 289 -2.17 4.24 -20.08
C GLY A 289 -2.16 3.60 -21.47
N VAL A 290 -1.08 3.80 -22.21
CA VAL A 290 -0.81 3.11 -23.47
C VAL A 290 -0.59 1.61 -23.26
N LEU A 291 0.14 1.23 -22.21
CA LEU A 291 0.40 -0.17 -21.87
C LEU A 291 -0.69 -0.71 -20.91
N PRO A 292 -1.15 -1.97 -21.07
CA PRO A 292 -2.16 -2.55 -20.19
C PRO A 292 -1.78 -2.63 -18.70
N THR A 293 -0.47 -2.68 -18.41
CA THR A 293 0.06 -2.71 -17.04
C THR A 293 0.22 -1.32 -16.43
N CYS A 294 0.07 -0.25 -17.22
CA CYS A 294 0.16 1.13 -16.75
C CYS A 294 -1.22 1.61 -16.32
N GLN A 295 -1.44 1.81 -15.02
CA GLN A 295 -2.75 2.10 -14.44
C GLN A 295 -2.69 3.33 -13.52
N HIS A 296 -3.14 4.47 -14.04
CA HIS A 296 -3.24 5.73 -13.30
C HIS A 296 -4.54 5.81 -12.50
N ILE A 297 -4.63 6.77 -11.57
CA ILE A 297 -5.83 7.04 -10.79
C ILE A 297 -6.20 8.51 -10.97
N VAL A 298 -7.45 8.76 -11.36
CA VAL A 298 -8.05 10.10 -11.36
C VAL A 298 -9.40 9.98 -10.67
N THR A 299 -9.57 10.68 -9.54
CA THR A 299 -10.79 10.62 -8.71
C THR A 299 -10.93 11.91 -7.89
N THR A 300 -11.86 11.96 -6.93
CA THR A 300 -12.05 13.08 -6.01
C THR A 300 -11.88 12.65 -4.55
N LEU A 301 -11.49 13.59 -3.69
CA LEU A 301 -11.44 13.44 -2.23
C LEU A 301 -12.50 14.36 -1.60
N GLY A 302 -13.74 14.17 -2.05
CA GLY A 302 -14.85 15.09 -1.79
C GLY A 302 -14.92 16.24 -2.80
N PRO A 303 -15.87 17.17 -2.65
CA PRO A 303 -16.34 18.04 -3.73
C PRO A 303 -15.32 19.06 -4.22
N GLU A 304 -14.32 19.43 -3.39
CA GLU A 304 -13.38 20.51 -3.71
C GLU A 304 -11.96 20.02 -4.06
N ILE A 305 -11.66 18.73 -3.90
CA ILE A 305 -10.31 18.18 -4.08
C ILE A 305 -10.32 17.09 -5.15
N GLY A 306 -9.67 17.33 -6.27
CA GLY A 306 -9.35 16.32 -7.27
C GLY A 306 -8.09 15.57 -6.85
N PHE A 307 -8.00 14.30 -7.19
CA PHE A 307 -6.86 13.44 -6.90
C PHE A 307 -6.34 12.79 -8.17
N VAL A 308 -5.03 12.89 -8.38
CA VAL A 308 -4.34 12.26 -9.50
C VAL A 308 -3.14 11.50 -8.95
N ALA A 309 -3.10 10.18 -9.14
CA ALA A 309 -1.90 9.40 -8.91
C ALA A 309 -1.38 8.84 -10.24
N LEU A 310 -0.14 9.20 -10.55
CA LEU A 310 0.51 8.79 -11.80
C LEU A 310 1.23 7.46 -11.60
N ASP A 311 0.81 6.42 -12.31
CA ASP A 311 1.69 5.28 -12.56
C ASP A 311 2.94 5.72 -13.35
N GLY A 312 4.02 5.98 -12.60
CA GLY A 312 5.33 6.35 -13.14
C GLY A 312 6.26 5.17 -13.37
N ARG A 313 5.76 3.93 -13.30
CA ARG A 313 6.57 2.70 -13.43
C ARG A 313 6.16 1.87 -14.65
N GLY A 314 4.86 1.75 -14.93
CA GLY A 314 4.32 0.88 -15.98
C GLY A 314 4.82 1.17 -17.40
N GLU A 315 5.17 2.43 -17.68
CA GLU A 315 5.62 2.89 -19.01
C GLU A 315 7.02 3.51 -19.04
N ARG A 316 7.70 3.48 -17.89
CA ARG A 316 8.95 4.20 -17.70
C ARG A 316 10.02 3.71 -18.67
N THR A 317 10.70 4.66 -19.28
CA THR A 317 11.92 4.46 -20.04
C THR A 317 13.05 5.25 -19.41
N LYS A 318 14.25 5.17 -20.01
CA LYS A 318 15.38 6.01 -19.60
C LYS A 318 15.09 7.51 -19.71
N TYR A 319 14.20 7.91 -20.62
CA TYR A 319 13.99 9.31 -20.98
C TYR A 319 12.61 9.83 -20.59
N ASP A 320 11.64 8.93 -20.44
CA ASP A 320 10.24 9.27 -20.18
C ASP A 320 9.72 8.52 -18.97
N ILE A 321 9.02 9.20 -18.07
CA ILE A 321 8.34 8.57 -16.92
C ILE A 321 7.06 7.87 -17.40
N CYS A 322 6.20 8.61 -18.09
CA CYS A 322 5.05 8.10 -18.82
C CYS A 322 5.20 8.45 -20.29
N ARG A 323 4.55 7.69 -21.18
CA ARG A 323 4.51 8.06 -22.61
C ARG A 323 3.68 9.35 -22.78
N PRO A 324 4.00 10.21 -23.77
CA PRO A 324 3.23 11.43 -24.04
C PRO A 324 1.72 11.21 -24.12
N LYS A 325 1.29 10.14 -24.81
CA LYS A 325 -0.12 9.77 -24.95
C LYS A 325 -0.80 9.42 -23.61
N SER A 326 -0.07 8.91 -22.63
CA SER A 326 -0.63 8.63 -21.29
C SER A 326 -0.92 9.93 -20.54
N TYR A 327 -0.11 10.98 -20.73
CA TYR A 327 -0.45 12.31 -20.23
C TYR A 327 -1.72 12.86 -20.88
N ASP A 328 -1.88 12.71 -22.20
CA ASP A 328 -3.10 13.15 -22.89
C ASP A 328 -4.36 12.46 -22.31
N ILE A 329 -4.28 11.15 -22.06
CA ILE A 329 -5.37 10.37 -21.43
C ILE A 329 -5.69 10.89 -20.02
N ILE A 330 -4.65 11.18 -19.22
CA ILE A 330 -4.83 11.66 -17.85
C ILE A 330 -5.42 13.08 -17.84
N PHE A 331 -4.94 13.97 -18.72
CA PHE A 331 -5.51 15.31 -18.84
C PHE A 331 -6.96 15.26 -19.31
N ASP A 332 -7.30 14.39 -20.26
CA ASP A 332 -8.69 14.15 -20.66
C ASP A 332 -9.55 13.69 -19.47
N ALA A 333 -9.08 12.72 -18.68
CA ALA A 333 -9.77 12.29 -17.46
C ALA A 333 -9.90 13.43 -16.42
N MET A 334 -8.90 14.29 -16.28
CA MET A 334 -8.95 15.45 -15.38
C MET A 334 -9.98 16.49 -15.85
N TYR A 335 -10.16 16.70 -17.15
CA TYR A 335 -11.19 17.62 -17.66
C TYR A 335 -12.62 17.15 -17.36
N HIS A 336 -12.81 15.86 -17.05
CA HIS A 336 -14.09 15.29 -16.62
C HIS A 336 -14.31 15.35 -15.11
N LEU A 337 -13.35 15.87 -14.32
CA LEU A 337 -13.56 16.11 -12.90
C LEU A 337 -14.65 17.17 -12.68
N PRO A 338 -15.39 17.12 -11.56
CA PRO A 338 -16.44 18.09 -11.28
C PRO A 338 -15.93 19.54 -11.28
N GLN A 339 -16.76 20.49 -11.75
CA GLN A 339 -16.40 21.90 -11.76
C GLN A 339 -16.24 22.51 -10.35
N SER A 340 -16.72 21.83 -9.32
CA SER A 340 -16.56 22.22 -7.92
C SER A 340 -15.14 22.08 -7.40
N ILE A 341 -14.27 21.37 -8.12
CA ILE A 341 -12.89 21.11 -7.72
C ILE A 341 -12.08 22.42 -7.72
N LYS A 342 -11.48 22.74 -6.58
CA LYS A 342 -10.64 23.93 -6.36
C LYS A 342 -9.15 23.59 -6.27
N HIS A 343 -8.84 22.37 -5.83
CA HIS A 343 -7.48 21.90 -5.61
C HIS A 343 -7.28 20.54 -6.28
N VAL A 344 -6.10 20.31 -6.87
CA VAL A 344 -5.70 19.00 -7.38
C VAL A 344 -4.51 18.52 -6.55
N LEU A 345 -4.67 17.37 -5.89
CA LEU A 345 -3.59 16.65 -5.24
C LEU A 345 -2.96 15.68 -6.25
N LEU A 346 -1.74 15.99 -6.67
CA LEU A 346 -0.93 15.12 -7.51
C LEU A 346 0.00 14.27 -6.65
N VAL A 347 -0.06 12.95 -6.82
CA VAL A 347 0.83 11.99 -6.16
C VAL A 347 1.72 11.30 -7.19
N THR A 348 3.01 11.30 -6.92
CA THR A 348 4.05 10.62 -7.70
C THR A 348 4.98 9.87 -6.76
N GLY A 349 5.44 8.67 -7.16
CA GLY A 349 6.34 7.86 -6.35
C GLY A 349 7.69 8.54 -6.10
N VAL A 350 8.21 9.23 -7.12
CA VAL A 350 9.44 10.02 -7.01
C VAL A 350 9.11 11.51 -6.92
N PRO A 351 9.78 12.29 -6.05
CA PRO A 351 9.59 13.75 -5.98
C PRO A 351 9.84 14.46 -7.32
N ILE A 352 8.85 15.21 -7.81
CA ILE A 352 8.97 16.01 -9.06
C ILE A 352 9.85 17.26 -8.86
N VAL A 353 9.75 17.87 -7.68
CA VAL A 353 10.42 19.14 -7.37
C VAL A 353 11.52 18.89 -6.35
N TYR A 354 12.75 18.73 -6.84
CA TYR A 354 13.93 18.82 -6.00
C TYR A 354 14.29 20.30 -5.75
N PRO A 355 14.54 20.72 -4.50
CA PRO A 355 15.42 21.86 -4.28
C PRO A 355 16.75 21.54 -4.96
N ARG A 356 17.26 22.45 -5.80
CA ARG A 356 18.45 22.21 -6.63
C ARG A 356 19.55 21.48 -5.83
N LEU A 357 19.89 20.30 -6.35
CA LEU A 357 20.97 19.39 -5.94
C LEU A 357 22.23 20.09 -5.41
N THR A 358 22.59 21.26 -5.92
CA THR A 358 23.75 22.02 -5.46
C THR A 358 23.80 22.27 -3.94
N LEU A 359 22.66 22.38 -3.25
CA LEU A 359 22.66 22.56 -1.79
C LEU A 359 22.88 21.22 -1.06
N PHE A 360 22.22 20.16 -1.53
CA PHE A 360 22.32 18.83 -0.94
C PHE A 360 23.66 18.15 -1.26
N GLU A 361 24.16 18.30 -2.49
CA GLU A 361 25.52 17.94 -2.91
C GLU A 361 26.56 18.67 -2.06
N ARG A 362 26.41 19.98 -1.79
CA ARG A 362 27.34 20.70 -0.90
C ARG A 362 27.25 20.25 0.55
N VAL A 363 26.05 19.96 1.05
CA VAL A 363 25.88 19.46 2.43
C VAL A 363 26.46 18.05 2.56
N MET A 364 26.23 17.18 1.58
CA MET A 364 26.76 15.80 1.54
C MET A 364 28.26 15.76 1.25
N GLU A 365 28.78 16.58 0.33
CA GLU A 365 30.23 16.79 0.14
C GLU A 365 30.86 17.37 1.40
N SER A 366 30.20 18.31 2.08
CA SER A 366 30.72 18.84 3.33
C SER A 366 30.68 17.80 4.45
N ALA A 367 29.66 16.94 4.52
CA ALA A 367 29.54 15.87 5.51
C ALA A 367 30.55 14.74 5.26
N ALA A 368 30.75 14.37 3.99
CA ALA A 368 31.77 13.43 3.55
C ALA A 368 33.18 13.98 3.82
N ASN A 369 33.43 15.27 3.53
CA ASN A 369 34.71 15.93 3.81
C ASN A 369 34.92 16.20 5.32
N PHE A 370 33.85 16.44 6.09
CA PHE A 370 33.93 16.56 7.55
C PHE A 370 34.35 15.23 8.17
N ASN A 371 33.80 14.11 7.69
CA ASN A 371 34.19 12.77 8.16
C ASN A 371 35.55 12.32 7.62
N LEU A 372 35.93 12.60 6.38
CA LEU A 372 37.23 12.20 5.84
C LEU A 372 38.39 12.97 6.48
N ALA A 373 38.24 14.28 6.70
CA ALA A 373 39.31 15.10 7.26
C ALA A 373 39.49 14.87 8.77
N THR A 374 38.45 14.49 9.51
CA THR A 374 38.56 14.15 10.94
C THR A 374 38.93 12.69 11.21
N LEU A 375 38.64 11.75 10.30
CA LEU A 375 39.09 10.34 10.43
C LEU A 375 40.49 10.05 9.88
N ALA A 376 41.05 10.89 9.01
CA ALA A 376 42.44 10.73 8.54
C ALA A 376 43.48 11.00 9.64
N GLY A 377 43.05 11.53 10.80
CA GLY A 377 43.93 11.93 11.89
C GLY A 377 44.41 10.79 12.78
N LYS A 378 43.52 9.92 13.29
CA LYS A 378 43.89 8.89 14.28
C LYS A 378 42.92 7.71 14.28
N THR A 379 43.52 6.52 14.31
CA THR A 379 43.00 5.17 14.64
C THR A 379 42.43 4.31 13.50
N GLY A 380 43.17 3.22 13.22
CA GLY A 380 42.83 2.17 12.25
C GLY A 380 41.73 1.22 12.74
N ALA A 381 40.50 1.73 12.85
CA ALA A 381 39.30 0.95 13.21
C ALA A 381 38.18 1.08 12.15
N LEU A 382 38.55 1.15 10.87
CA LEU A 382 37.66 1.51 9.75
C LEU A 382 36.91 0.32 9.09
N GLY A 383 36.85 -0.85 9.73
CA GLY A 383 36.23 -2.03 9.11
C GLY A 383 34.70 -2.09 9.20
N ASN A 384 34.08 -1.51 10.24
CA ASN A 384 32.71 -1.89 10.63
C ASN A 384 31.68 -0.74 10.65
N VAL A 385 32.07 0.52 10.36
CA VAL A 385 31.16 1.69 10.45
C VAL A 385 30.72 2.20 9.08
N VAL A 386 31.44 1.84 8.00
CA VAL A 386 31.18 2.34 6.63
C VAL A 386 30.09 1.53 5.89
N SER A 387 29.68 0.37 6.42
CA SER A 387 28.74 -0.54 5.74
C SER A 387 27.26 -0.28 6.01
N GLY A 388 26.91 0.74 6.80
CA GLY A 388 25.54 0.97 7.29
C GLY A 388 24.69 1.98 6.51
N GLN A 389 25.28 2.76 5.60
CA GLN A 389 24.60 3.84 4.86
C GLN A 389 24.98 3.90 3.37
N LEU A 390 25.65 2.87 2.87
CA LEU A 390 26.06 2.76 1.47
C LEU A 390 25.48 1.47 0.89
N ASN A 391 24.95 1.57 -0.33
CA ASN A 391 24.40 0.45 -1.06
C ASN A 391 25.50 -0.60 -1.26
N LYS A 392 25.27 -1.86 -0.86
CA LYS A 392 26.30 -2.93 -0.81
C LYS A 392 26.87 -3.33 -2.19
N TRP A 393 26.34 -2.78 -3.28
CA TRP A 393 26.67 -3.16 -4.66
C TRP A 393 27.56 -2.16 -5.40
N ASN A 394 27.53 -0.87 -5.06
CA ASN A 394 28.35 0.19 -5.69
C ASN A 394 28.96 1.18 -4.69
N GLY A 395 28.54 1.17 -3.42
CA GLY A 395 29.04 2.10 -2.41
C GLY A 395 28.46 3.51 -2.51
N ASP A 396 27.32 3.70 -3.19
CA ASP A 396 26.63 4.99 -3.26
C ASP A 396 25.59 5.13 -2.13
N PRO A 397 25.28 6.35 -1.64
CA PRO A 397 24.19 6.60 -0.69
C PRO A 397 22.81 6.23 -1.26
N GLU A 398 21.90 5.68 -0.45
CA GLU A 398 20.53 5.28 -0.85
C GLU A 398 19.74 6.41 -1.56
N LEU A 399 19.82 7.65 -1.06
CA LEU A 399 19.22 8.82 -1.73
C LEU A 399 19.82 9.09 -3.11
N LEU A 400 21.10 8.74 -3.32
CA LEU A 400 21.74 8.81 -4.63
C LEU A 400 21.34 7.63 -5.51
N ASP A 401 20.78 6.52 -5.02
CA ASP A 401 20.17 5.49 -5.86
C ASP A 401 18.81 5.98 -6.40
N ASP A 402 18.00 6.60 -5.54
CA ASP A 402 16.75 7.28 -5.91
C ASP A 402 16.97 8.45 -6.90
N MET A 403 18.14 9.11 -6.81
CA MET A 403 18.46 10.32 -7.58
C MET A 403 19.41 10.09 -8.78
N ASN A 404 20.32 9.10 -8.72
CA ASN A 404 21.22 8.66 -9.81
C ASN A 404 20.72 7.38 -10.49
N ASP A 405 19.45 7.39 -10.84
CA ASP A 405 18.86 6.53 -11.85
C ASP A 405 19.42 6.80 -13.28
N ARG A 406 20.64 7.38 -13.40
CA ARG A 406 21.35 7.66 -14.66
C ARG A 406 22.37 6.59 -15.02
N ARG A 407 22.78 5.71 -14.10
CA ARG A 407 23.77 4.64 -14.38
C ARG A 407 23.30 3.22 -14.03
N GLN A 408 22.27 3.03 -13.20
CA GLN A 408 21.64 1.72 -12.95
C GLN A 408 20.77 1.22 -14.12
N ILE A 409 20.54 2.06 -15.13
CA ILE A 409 19.71 1.74 -16.31
C ILE A 409 20.27 0.61 -17.18
N ARG A 410 21.57 0.26 -17.08
CA ARG A 410 22.15 -0.75 -17.97
C ARG A 410 22.11 -2.19 -17.46
N SER A 411 21.93 -2.45 -16.16
CA SER A 411 22.01 -3.83 -15.62
C SER A 411 20.72 -4.37 -15.04
N THR A 412 19.84 -3.52 -14.53
CA THR A 412 18.65 -3.95 -13.78
C THR A 412 17.34 -3.64 -14.51
N ILE A 413 17.35 -2.89 -15.62
CA ILE A 413 16.11 -2.56 -16.36
C ILE A 413 16.01 -3.34 -17.68
N SER A 414 17.12 -3.59 -18.39
CA SER A 414 17.07 -4.38 -19.64
C SER A 414 16.75 -5.87 -19.46
N PHE A 415 16.93 -6.43 -18.25
CA PHE A 415 16.48 -7.79 -17.93
C PHE A 415 14.98 -7.85 -17.62
N PHE A 416 14.46 -6.80 -16.97
CA PHE A 416 13.15 -6.81 -16.33
C PHE A 416 12.04 -6.13 -17.17
N CYS A 417 12.39 -5.34 -18.20
CA CYS A 417 11.42 -4.70 -19.12
C CYS A 417 11.20 -5.43 -20.46
N LEU A 418 11.95 -6.49 -20.78
CA LEU A 418 11.90 -7.21 -22.07
C LEU A 418 11.28 -8.62 -22.00
N MET A 419 10.66 -8.97 -20.86
CA MET A 419 9.89 -10.21 -20.65
C MET A 419 8.54 -9.87 -20.02
#